data_AF-A0A7L3ZF17-F1
#
_entry.id   AF-A0A7L3ZF17-F1
#
_cell.length_a   1.000
_cell.length_b   1.000
_cell.length_c   1.000
_cell.angle_alpha   90.00
_cell.angle_beta   90.00
_cell.angle_gamma   90.00
#
_symmetry.space_group_name_H-M   'P 1'
#
loop_
_entity.id
_entity.type
_entity.pdbx_description
1 polymer ?
#
loop_
_entity_poly.entity_id
_entity_poly.type
_entity_poly.pdbx_seq_one_letter_code
_entity_poly.pdbx_strand_id
1 'polypeptide(L)'
;MASGGQKPIIQFTGFKKQEKKALLKLLFKLDCVFLDNKRYRDCTHLIAKKLCKSEKFLAACAAGKWILTKEYIINSAESGRWLSETTYEWGYEIEKDTDYSPQMQSAPKRWREELTRSSAPGAFHRWKVVLPVKEGDKQMASIRRVLRAGKATICSSQNAEHNITHIFINNKILPMQNKKCFSEAQCYPLQYIGDYLFE
;
A
#
# COMPACT_ATOMS: atom_id res chain seq x y z
N MET A 1 -5.65 -21.10 23.25
CA MET A 1 -4.53 -21.58 22.42
C MET A 1 -4.02 -20.40 21.63
N ALA A 2 -2.83 -19.90 21.94
CA ALA A 2 -2.22 -18.81 21.19
C ALA A 2 -1.91 -19.33 19.78
N SER A 3 -2.48 -18.72 18.75
CA SER A 3 -2.00 -18.94 17.39
C SER A 3 -0.50 -18.65 17.40
N GLY A 4 0.30 -19.56 16.85
CA GLY A 4 1.74 -19.38 16.65
C GLY A 4 1.98 -18.28 15.63
N GLY A 5 1.66 -17.04 15.99
CA GLY A 5 1.64 -15.88 15.12
C GLY A 5 3.05 -15.54 14.69
N GLN A 6 3.24 -15.44 13.37
CA GLN A 6 4.48 -14.98 12.77
C GLN A 6 4.88 -13.63 13.39
N LYS A 7 6.15 -13.50 13.81
CA LYS A 7 6.69 -12.30 14.45
C LYS A 7 6.33 -11.03 13.65
N PRO A 8 5.68 -10.01 14.25
CA PRO A 8 5.28 -8.81 13.53
C PRO A 8 6.46 -8.11 12.86
N ILE A 9 6.33 -7.86 11.56
CA ILE A 9 7.23 -7.02 10.76
C ILE A 9 6.56 -5.66 10.56
N ILE A 10 7.13 -4.63 11.18
CA ILE A 10 6.57 -3.29 11.32
C ILE A 10 7.28 -2.30 10.39
N GLN A 11 6.52 -1.48 9.68
CA GLN A 11 7.03 -0.30 8.99
C GLN A 11 6.18 0.93 9.33
N PHE A 12 6.77 2.13 9.31
CA PHE A 12 6.07 3.39 9.62
C PHE A 12 5.89 4.29 8.39
N THR A 13 4.80 5.06 8.36
CA THR A 13 4.55 6.16 7.40
C THR A 13 3.94 7.39 8.08
N GLY A 14 4.32 8.59 7.62
CA GLY A 14 3.70 9.86 8.02
C GLY A 14 4.16 10.47 9.35
N PHE A 15 5.03 9.82 10.13
CA PHE A 15 5.52 10.33 11.41
C PHE A 15 6.74 11.26 11.25
N LYS A 16 6.79 12.33 12.06
CA LYS A 16 7.99 13.17 12.18
C LYS A 16 9.10 12.42 12.94
N LYS A 17 10.35 12.91 12.84
CA LYS A 17 11.53 12.27 13.45
C LYS A 17 11.37 12.00 14.96
N GLN A 18 10.84 12.97 15.70
CA GLN A 18 10.64 12.84 17.16
C GLN A 18 9.57 11.79 17.51
N GLU A 19 8.41 11.84 16.85
CA GLU A 19 7.33 10.85 17.03
C GLU A 19 7.79 9.44 16.68
N LYS A 20 8.50 9.29 15.55
CA LYS A 20 9.11 8.01 15.16
C LYS A 20 10.06 7.49 16.23
N LYS A 21 10.91 8.34 16.81
CA LYS A 21 11.84 7.96 17.87
C LYS A 21 11.09 7.49 19.13
N ALA A 22 9.98 8.15 19.48
CA ALA A 22 9.15 7.72 20.61
C ALA A 22 8.50 6.35 20.37
N LEU A 23 7.92 6.12 19.19
CA LEU A 23 7.34 4.82 18.84
C LEU A 23 8.39 3.71 18.78
N LEU A 24 9.60 4.00 18.30
CA LEU A 24 10.69 3.01 18.30
C LEU A 24 11.09 2.57 19.72
N LYS A 25 11.09 3.49 20.69
CA LYS A 25 11.34 3.14 22.11
C LYS A 25 10.30 2.15 22.64
N LEU A 26 9.06 2.26 22.19
CA LEU A 26 7.98 1.35 22.57
C LEU A 26 8.12 -0.01 21.87
N LEU A 27 8.49 -0.03 20.58
CA LEU A 27 8.76 -1.27 19.85
C LEU A 27 9.88 -2.11 20.47
N PHE A 28 10.89 -1.51 21.11
CA PHE A 28 11.94 -2.25 21.82
C PHE A 28 11.42 -3.10 22.99
N LYS A 29 10.21 -2.82 23.50
CA LYS A 29 9.56 -3.62 24.54
C LYS A 29 8.79 -4.82 23.99
N LEU A 30 8.68 -4.95 22.67
CA LEU A 30 7.84 -5.94 22.01
C LEU A 30 8.65 -6.77 21.03
N ASP A 31 8.37 -8.07 20.94
CA ASP A 31 9.05 -8.93 19.99
C ASP A 31 8.56 -8.68 18.56
N CYS A 32 9.34 -7.94 17.77
CA CYS A 32 9.04 -7.61 16.37
C CYS A 32 10.32 -7.35 15.54
N VAL A 33 10.13 -7.18 14.23
CA VAL A 33 11.15 -6.70 13.30
C VAL A 33 10.73 -5.33 12.79
N PHE A 34 11.58 -4.32 12.95
CA PHE A 34 11.32 -2.98 12.40
C PHE A 34 12.09 -2.73 11.10
N LEU A 35 11.38 -2.35 10.03
CA LEU A 35 11.97 -2.05 8.72
C LEU A 35 12.26 -0.55 8.57
N ASP A 36 13.47 -0.12 8.92
CA ASP A 36 13.88 1.28 8.78
C ASP A 36 14.31 1.66 7.35
N ASN A 37 13.36 1.59 6.42
CA ASN A 37 13.56 2.04 5.05
C ASN A 37 12.59 3.17 4.68
N LYS A 38 13.05 4.09 3.82
CA LYS A 38 12.19 5.13 3.22
C LYS A 38 11.18 4.55 2.22
N ARG A 39 11.58 3.50 1.50
CA ARG A 39 10.76 2.78 0.51
C ARG A 39 9.93 1.70 1.19
N TYR A 40 8.82 1.32 0.56
CA TYR A 40 8.05 0.16 0.98
C TYR A 40 8.90 -1.10 0.93
N ARG A 41 8.72 -1.94 1.94
CA ARG A 41 9.22 -3.31 2.03
C ARG A 41 8.06 -4.17 2.51
N ASP A 42 8.04 -5.44 2.12
CA ASP A 42 6.95 -6.35 2.47
C ASP A 42 6.89 -6.54 3.99
N CYS A 43 5.98 -5.80 4.61
CA CYS A 43 5.75 -5.80 6.05
C CYS A 43 4.42 -6.50 6.34
N THR A 44 4.22 -6.89 7.59
CA THR A 44 2.93 -7.42 8.06
C THR A 44 2.02 -6.29 8.55
N HIS A 45 2.62 -5.24 9.14
CA HIS A 45 1.93 -4.11 9.73
C HIS A 45 2.58 -2.81 9.28
N LEU A 46 1.77 -1.91 8.74
CA LEU A 46 2.13 -0.53 8.49
C LEU A 46 1.46 0.36 9.54
N ILE A 47 2.26 0.99 10.39
CA ILE A 47 1.74 2.02 11.30
C ILE A 47 1.70 3.35 10.53
N ALA A 48 0.52 3.93 10.42
CA ALA A 48 0.26 5.16 9.68
C ALA A 48 -0.25 6.25 10.63
N LYS A 49 0.40 7.42 10.58
CA LYS A 49 -0.04 8.59 11.36
C LYS A 49 -1.43 9.09 10.94
N LYS A 50 -1.71 8.99 9.64
CA LYS A 50 -2.94 9.44 8.98
C LYS A 50 -3.12 8.71 7.66
N LEU A 51 -4.34 8.72 7.14
CA LEU A 51 -4.61 8.33 5.75
C LEU A 51 -3.81 9.20 4.79
N CYS A 52 -3.15 8.59 3.81
CA CYS A 52 -2.34 9.30 2.83
C CYS A 52 -2.09 8.49 1.56
N LYS A 53 -1.67 9.17 0.49
CA LYS A 53 -1.31 8.54 -0.80
C LYS A 53 0.20 8.23 -0.91
N SER A 54 0.86 7.92 0.21
CA SER A 54 2.30 7.61 0.20
C SER A 54 2.58 6.24 -0.42
N GLU A 55 3.81 6.01 -0.93
CA GLU A 55 4.23 4.71 -1.47
C GLU A 55 3.91 3.56 -0.51
N LYS A 56 4.27 3.72 0.77
CA LYS A 56 4.07 2.69 1.79
C LYS A 56 2.60 2.42 2.04
N PHE A 57 1.79 3.47 2.12
CA PHE A 57 0.36 3.35 2.39
C PHE A 57 -0.34 2.62 1.24
N LEU A 58 -0.12 3.07 0.00
CA LEU A 58 -0.71 2.45 -1.19
C LEU A 58 -0.24 1.00 -1.35
N ALA A 59 1.05 0.72 -1.16
CA ALA A 59 1.60 -0.63 -1.28
C ALA A 59 1.07 -1.59 -0.21
N ALA A 60 0.96 -1.14 1.05
CA ALA A 60 0.39 -1.94 2.13
C ALA A 60 -1.10 -2.22 1.90
N CYS A 61 -1.85 -1.22 1.42
CA CYS A 61 -3.27 -1.35 1.09
C CYS A 61 -3.46 -2.37 -0.04
N ALA A 62 -2.72 -2.20 -1.14
CA ALA A 62 -2.75 -3.12 -2.29
C ALA A 62 -2.33 -4.56 -1.95
N ALA A 63 -1.51 -4.74 -0.91
CA ALA A 63 -1.06 -6.05 -0.45
C ALA A 63 -1.89 -6.61 0.72
N GLY A 64 -2.98 -5.94 1.12
CA GLY A 64 -3.86 -6.38 2.21
C GLY A 64 -3.19 -6.48 3.57
N LYS A 65 -2.22 -5.61 3.85
CA LYS A 65 -1.52 -5.59 5.15
C LYS A 65 -2.36 -4.88 6.20
N TRP A 66 -2.10 -5.17 7.47
CA TRP A 66 -2.65 -4.38 8.57
C TRP A 66 -2.12 -2.95 8.47
N ILE A 67 -3.01 -1.97 8.29
CA ILE A 67 -2.66 -0.54 8.37
C ILE A 67 -3.28 0.02 9.63
N LEU A 68 -2.43 0.30 10.62
CA LEU A 68 -2.88 0.59 11.98
C LEU A 68 -2.51 2.01 12.42
N THR A 69 -3.25 2.52 13.39
CA THR A 69 -2.91 3.75 14.10
C THR A 69 -1.74 3.53 15.06
N LYS A 70 -1.17 4.62 15.60
CA LYS A 70 -0.02 4.54 16.52
C LYS A 70 -0.38 3.94 17.88
N GLU A 71 -1.65 4.02 18.25
CA GLU A 71 -2.24 3.52 19.49
C GLU A 71 -2.03 2.01 19.61
N TYR A 72 -1.98 1.27 18.49
CA TYR A 72 -1.62 -0.14 18.50
C TYR A 72 -0.27 -0.41 19.17
N ILE A 73 0.75 0.38 18.83
CA ILE A 73 2.11 0.25 19.39
C ILE A 73 2.12 0.68 20.86
N ILE A 74 1.45 1.79 21.17
CA ILE A 74 1.40 2.36 22.52
C ILE A 74 0.76 1.36 23.48
N ASN A 75 -0.46 0.93 23.17
CA ASN A 75 -1.24 0.08 24.05
C ASN A 75 -0.67 -1.35 24.13
N SER A 76 -0.09 -1.87 23.04
CA SER A 76 0.61 -3.16 23.08
C SER A 76 1.85 -3.09 23.98
N ALA A 77 2.64 -2.01 23.88
CA ALA A 77 3.84 -1.83 24.70
C ALA A 77 3.50 -1.63 26.19
N GLU A 78 2.40 -0.95 26.49
CA GLU A 78 1.87 -0.81 27.85
C GLU A 78 1.37 -2.14 28.41
N SER A 79 0.73 -2.97 27.57
CA SER A 79 0.24 -4.29 27.93
C SER A 79 1.34 -5.37 28.00
N GLY A 80 2.57 -5.06 27.57
CA GLY A 80 3.68 -6.01 27.49
C GLY A 80 3.49 -7.14 26.45
N ARG A 81 2.50 -7.02 25.56
CA ARG A 81 2.18 -8.01 24.52
C ARG A 81 1.48 -7.37 23.34
N TRP A 82 1.54 -8.01 22.18
CA TRP A 82 0.74 -7.61 21.02
C TRP A 82 -0.76 -7.77 21.31
N LEU A 83 -1.51 -6.68 21.14
CA LEU A 83 -2.98 -6.67 21.20
C LEU A 83 -3.57 -7.11 19.84
N SER A 84 -4.89 -7.27 19.79
CA SER A 84 -5.58 -7.49 18.51
C SER A 84 -5.52 -6.23 17.66
N GLU A 85 -5.24 -6.39 16.37
CA GLU A 85 -5.10 -5.30 15.40
C GLU A 85 -6.42 -4.59 15.11
N THR A 86 -7.54 -5.32 15.24
CA THR A 86 -8.85 -4.95 14.69
C THR A 86 -9.30 -3.54 15.08
N THR A 87 -9.24 -3.19 16.36
CA THR A 87 -9.72 -1.90 16.88
C THR A 87 -8.77 -0.73 16.58
N TYR A 88 -7.57 -1.01 16.09
CA TYR A 88 -6.57 -0.01 15.72
C TYR A 88 -6.43 0.14 14.21
N GLU A 89 -7.21 -0.62 13.43
CA GLU A 89 -7.14 -0.61 11.98
C GLU A 89 -7.78 0.65 11.40
N TRP A 90 -7.10 1.27 10.44
CA TRP A 90 -7.71 2.32 9.65
C TRP A 90 -8.90 1.74 8.85
N GLY A 91 -10.09 2.29 9.10
CA GLY A 91 -11.35 1.77 8.57
C GLY A 91 -12.11 0.87 9.54
N TYR A 92 -11.64 0.69 10.78
CA TYR A 92 -12.42 0.08 11.86
C TYR A 92 -13.70 0.88 12.13
N GLU A 93 -13.54 2.20 12.28
CA GLU A 93 -14.62 3.18 12.38
C GLU A 93 -14.47 4.22 11.26
N ILE A 94 -15.60 4.75 10.78
CA ILE A 94 -15.65 5.82 9.78
C ILE A 94 -16.08 7.10 10.48
N GLU A 95 -15.16 8.07 10.56
CA GLU A 95 -15.39 9.36 11.19
C GLU A 95 -16.10 10.30 10.20
N LYS A 96 -17.17 10.98 10.66
CA LYS A 96 -17.98 11.87 9.82
C LYS A 96 -17.36 13.26 9.63
N ASP A 97 -16.60 13.74 10.60
CA ASP A 97 -16.09 15.12 10.64
C ASP A 97 -14.59 15.18 10.27
N THR A 98 -14.21 14.55 9.17
CA THR A 98 -12.82 14.55 8.67
C THR A 98 -12.75 14.95 7.20
N ASP A 99 -11.56 15.37 6.77
CA ASP A 99 -11.29 15.69 5.35
C ASP A 99 -11.21 14.44 4.45
N TYR A 100 -11.42 13.23 4.99
CA TYR A 100 -11.30 11.99 4.25
C TYR A 100 -12.67 11.42 3.86
N SER A 101 -12.81 11.00 2.60
CA SER A 101 -14.03 10.31 2.16
C SER A 101 -14.22 8.99 2.92
N PRO A 102 -15.46 8.54 3.18
CA PRO A 102 -15.74 7.25 3.79
C PRO A 102 -15.04 6.08 3.06
N GLN A 103 -14.95 6.15 1.74
CA GLN A 103 -14.29 5.15 0.90
C GLN A 103 -12.79 5.10 1.18
N MET A 104 -12.11 6.25 1.28
CA MET A 104 -10.70 6.34 1.61
C MET A 104 -10.42 5.86 3.05
N GLN A 105 -11.31 6.18 3.99
CA GLN A 105 -11.20 5.71 5.38
C GLN A 105 -11.33 4.20 5.48
N SER A 106 -12.30 3.60 4.78
CA SER A 106 -12.56 2.15 4.80
C SER A 106 -11.51 1.33 4.03
N ALA A 107 -10.75 1.95 3.11
CA ALA A 107 -9.93 1.25 2.13
C ALA A 107 -8.93 0.24 2.73
N PRO A 108 -8.17 0.53 3.79
CA PRO A 108 -7.20 -0.43 4.33
C PRO A 108 -7.86 -1.72 4.81
N LYS A 109 -8.88 -1.60 5.67
CA LYS A 109 -9.68 -2.73 6.15
C LYS A 109 -10.37 -3.46 5.00
N ARG A 110 -11.02 -2.71 4.10
CA ARG A 110 -11.73 -3.26 2.92
C ARG A 110 -10.82 -4.13 2.07
N TRP A 111 -9.62 -3.66 1.73
CA TRP A 111 -8.67 -4.45 0.92
C TRP A 111 -8.11 -5.65 1.67
N ARG A 112 -7.77 -5.52 2.96
CA ARG A 112 -7.33 -6.66 3.77
C ARG A 112 -8.40 -7.77 3.79
N GLU A 113 -9.64 -7.40 4.08
CA GLU A 113 -10.76 -8.34 4.16
C GLU A 113 -11.08 -8.95 2.79
N GLU A 114 -11.11 -8.15 1.73
CA GLU A 114 -11.38 -8.64 0.38
C GLU A 114 -10.32 -9.64 -0.09
N LEU A 115 -9.03 -9.34 0.12
CA LEU A 115 -7.94 -10.24 -0.29
C LEU A 115 -7.91 -11.52 0.55
N THR A 116 -8.28 -11.42 1.83
CA THR A 116 -8.44 -12.61 2.70
C THR A 116 -9.60 -13.48 2.20
N ARG A 117 -10.77 -12.87 1.95
CA ARG A 117 -12.00 -13.55 1.53
C ARG A 117 -11.86 -14.19 0.16
N SER A 118 -11.27 -13.49 -0.81
CA SER A 118 -11.09 -13.96 -2.17
C SER A 118 -9.86 -14.86 -2.36
N SER A 119 -8.99 -14.95 -1.35
CA SER A 119 -7.65 -15.56 -1.47
C SER A 119 -6.80 -14.97 -2.60
N ALA A 120 -7.12 -13.76 -3.06
CA ALA A 120 -6.34 -13.07 -4.07
C ALA A 120 -4.99 -12.62 -3.48
N PRO A 121 -3.88 -12.76 -4.22
CA PRO A 121 -2.56 -12.50 -3.67
C PRO A 121 -2.22 -11.00 -3.55
N GLY A 122 -3.06 -10.12 -4.10
CA GLY A 122 -2.95 -8.66 -4.05
C GLY A 122 -4.00 -7.96 -4.92
N ALA A 123 -4.26 -6.68 -4.67
CA ALA A 123 -5.32 -5.89 -5.32
C ALA A 123 -5.18 -5.80 -6.85
N PHE A 124 -3.95 -5.89 -7.37
CA PHE A 124 -3.63 -5.76 -8.78
C PHE A 124 -3.24 -7.10 -9.41
N HIS A 125 -3.60 -8.23 -8.80
CA HIS A 125 -3.10 -9.55 -9.23
C HIS A 125 -3.50 -9.95 -10.68
N ARG A 126 -4.54 -9.31 -11.23
CA ARG A 126 -4.98 -9.49 -12.63
C ARG A 126 -4.40 -8.44 -13.58
N TRP A 127 -3.67 -7.45 -13.08
CA TRP A 127 -3.13 -6.37 -13.89
C TRP A 127 -1.84 -6.80 -14.58
N LYS A 128 -1.84 -6.73 -15.91
CA LYS A 128 -0.64 -6.75 -16.75
C LYS A 128 -0.34 -5.31 -17.17
N VAL A 129 0.77 -4.79 -16.67
CA VAL A 129 1.07 -3.35 -16.65
C VAL A 129 2.31 -3.04 -17.45
N VAL A 130 2.21 -2.09 -18.37
CA VAL A 130 3.36 -1.41 -18.96
C VAL A 130 3.60 -0.11 -18.19
N LEU A 131 4.82 0.04 -17.67
CA LEU A 131 5.26 1.25 -16.99
C LEU A 131 6.51 1.77 -17.71
N PRO A 132 6.41 2.80 -18.56
CA PRO A 132 7.55 3.38 -19.26
C PRO A 132 8.40 4.13 -18.24
N VAL A 133 9.42 3.44 -17.72
CA VAL A 133 10.34 3.99 -16.72
C VAL A 133 11.57 4.52 -17.43
N LYS A 134 11.80 5.83 -17.33
CA LYS A 134 13.13 6.39 -17.60
C LYS A 134 14.03 6.09 -16.40
N GLU A 135 15.29 5.78 -16.67
CA GLU A 135 16.28 5.56 -15.61
C GLU A 135 16.36 6.78 -14.68
N GLY A 136 16.45 6.54 -13.37
CA GLY A 136 16.49 7.60 -12.35
C GLY A 136 15.14 8.19 -11.93
N ASP A 137 14.01 7.82 -12.55
CA ASP A 137 12.69 8.32 -12.16
C ASP A 137 12.22 7.69 -10.82
N LYS A 138 12.43 8.44 -9.73
CA LYS A 138 12.07 8.03 -8.36
C LYS A 138 10.56 7.83 -8.19
N GLN A 139 9.72 8.61 -8.87
CA GLN A 139 8.26 8.49 -8.79
C GLN A 139 7.82 7.20 -9.45
N MET A 140 8.30 6.92 -10.66
CA MET A 140 7.97 5.70 -11.37
C MET A 140 8.52 4.45 -10.66
N ALA A 141 9.69 4.54 -10.04
CA ALA A 141 10.22 3.47 -9.20
C ALA A 141 9.32 3.22 -7.96
N SER A 142 8.75 4.26 -7.37
CA SER A 142 7.76 4.16 -6.26
C SER A 142 6.48 3.47 -6.74
N ILE A 143 5.91 3.92 -7.85
CA ILE A 143 4.72 3.32 -8.45
C ILE A 143 4.95 1.84 -8.79
N ARG A 144 6.10 1.49 -9.37
CA ARG A 144 6.48 0.09 -9.63
C ARG A 144 6.45 -0.76 -8.35
N ARG A 145 6.87 -0.22 -7.21
CA ARG A 145 6.83 -0.94 -5.92
C ARG A 145 5.41 -1.13 -5.42
N VAL A 146 4.54 -0.13 -5.55
CA VAL A 146 3.11 -0.24 -5.23
C VAL A 146 2.43 -1.32 -6.08
N LEU A 147 2.64 -1.27 -7.40
CA LEU A 147 2.08 -2.25 -8.33
C LEU A 147 2.56 -3.68 -8.01
N ARG A 148 3.86 -3.86 -7.74
CA ARG A 148 4.42 -5.16 -7.33
C ARG A 148 3.89 -5.65 -5.99
N ALA A 149 3.68 -4.75 -5.03
CA ALA A 149 3.09 -5.12 -3.74
C ALA A 149 1.67 -5.67 -3.92
N GLY A 150 0.86 -5.05 -4.78
CA GLY A 150 -0.45 -5.56 -5.19
C GLY A 150 -0.42 -6.68 -6.23
N LYS A 151 0.75 -7.28 -6.51
CA LYS A 151 0.93 -8.43 -7.43
C LYS A 151 0.60 -8.17 -8.90
N ALA A 152 0.69 -6.93 -9.37
CA ALA A 152 0.65 -6.65 -10.80
C ALA A 152 1.86 -7.29 -11.53
N THR A 153 1.61 -7.80 -12.72
CA THR A 153 2.66 -8.27 -13.64
C THR A 153 3.21 -7.08 -14.42
N ILE A 154 4.48 -6.73 -14.21
CA ILE A 154 5.12 -5.63 -14.92
C ILE A 154 5.78 -6.14 -16.21
N CYS A 155 5.28 -5.69 -17.35
CA CYS A 155 5.74 -6.08 -18.68
C CYS A 155 6.85 -5.13 -19.18
N SER A 156 7.84 -5.67 -19.91
CA SER A 156 8.99 -4.95 -20.44
C SER A 156 8.69 -4.21 -21.75
N SER A 157 7.75 -4.70 -22.56
CA SER A 157 7.34 -4.09 -23.83
C SER A 157 5.82 -4.24 -24.04
N GLN A 158 5.29 -3.47 -25.00
CA GLN A 158 3.89 -3.54 -25.45
C GLN A 158 3.65 -4.71 -26.43
N ASN A 159 4.45 -5.78 -26.37
CA ASN A 159 4.33 -6.88 -27.31
C ASN A 159 2.98 -7.62 -27.10
N ALA A 160 2.30 -7.92 -28.20
CA ALA A 160 0.94 -8.47 -28.27
C ALA A 160 0.74 -9.82 -27.53
N GLU A 161 1.82 -10.50 -27.14
CA GLU A 161 1.76 -11.77 -26.41
C GLU A 161 1.23 -11.62 -24.97
N HIS A 162 1.34 -10.41 -24.41
CA HIS A 162 0.92 -10.14 -23.04
C HIS A 162 -0.35 -9.30 -23.16
N ASN A 163 -1.56 -9.86 -23.03
CA ASN A 163 -2.83 -9.10 -23.03
C ASN A 163 -2.78 -7.93 -22.03
N ILE A 164 -2.24 -6.78 -22.45
CA ILE A 164 -1.91 -5.66 -21.56
C ILE A 164 -3.22 -5.04 -21.11
N THR A 165 -3.36 -4.88 -19.80
CA THR A 165 -4.57 -4.31 -19.20
C THR A 165 -4.42 -2.81 -18.93
N HIS A 166 -3.22 -2.37 -18.53
CA HIS A 166 -2.98 -1.00 -18.08
C HIS A 166 -1.65 -0.48 -18.62
N ILE A 167 -1.67 0.73 -19.17
CA ILE A 167 -0.46 1.49 -19.50
C ILE A 167 -0.45 2.74 -18.64
N PHE A 168 0.47 2.81 -17.67
CA PHE A 168 0.58 3.98 -16.79
C PHE A 168 1.56 4.99 -17.36
N ILE A 169 1.07 6.21 -17.59
CA ILE A 169 1.87 7.31 -18.13
C ILE A 169 2.01 8.42 -17.08
N ASN A 170 3.18 9.06 -17.07
CA ASN A 170 3.37 10.27 -16.30
C ASN A 170 2.72 11.43 -17.09
N ASN A 171 1.87 12.24 -16.45
CA ASN A 171 1.12 13.33 -17.11
C ASN A 171 2.01 14.34 -17.86
N LYS A 172 3.33 14.34 -17.61
CA LYS A 172 4.31 15.15 -18.34
C LYS A 172 4.62 14.65 -19.76
N ILE A 173 4.20 13.42 -20.10
CA ILE A 173 4.42 12.79 -21.40
C ILE A 173 3.05 12.29 -21.88
N LEU A 174 2.21 13.21 -22.34
CA LEU A 174 1.21 12.83 -23.33
C LEU A 174 1.96 12.69 -24.65
N PRO A 175 2.06 11.49 -25.25
CA PRO A 175 2.41 11.42 -26.65
C PRO A 175 1.22 12.01 -27.40
N MET A 176 1.33 13.28 -27.81
CA MET A 176 0.62 13.72 -28.99
C MET A 176 1.04 12.76 -30.11
N GLN A 177 0.08 12.00 -30.62
CA GLN A 177 0.19 11.17 -31.82
C GLN A 177 1.03 9.87 -31.66
N ASN A 178 0.33 8.76 -31.41
CA ASN A 178 0.31 7.64 -32.35
C ASN A 178 -0.86 6.70 -32.01
N LYS A 179 -1.99 7.01 -32.65
CA LYS A 179 -3.32 6.39 -32.50
C LYS A 179 -3.40 4.99 -33.16
N LYS A 180 -2.31 4.20 -33.19
CA LYS A 180 -2.23 3.04 -34.11
C LYS A 180 -1.82 1.69 -33.51
N CYS A 181 -1.74 1.51 -32.19
CA CYS A 181 -1.43 0.20 -31.61
C CYS A 181 -1.99 -0.03 -30.19
N PHE A 182 -3.29 0.23 -29.96
CA PHE A 182 -3.92 -0.06 -28.67
C PHE A 182 -5.17 -0.90 -28.89
N SER A 183 -5.01 -2.18 -29.20
CA SER A 183 -6.17 -3.02 -29.51
C SER A 183 -6.96 -3.52 -28.29
N GLU A 184 -6.60 -3.18 -27.05
CA GLU A 184 -7.43 -3.46 -25.85
C GLU A 184 -6.94 -2.77 -24.55
N ALA A 185 -5.66 -2.37 -24.49
CA ALA A 185 -5.07 -1.74 -23.30
C ALA A 185 -5.48 -0.27 -23.13
N GLN A 186 -6.00 0.10 -21.95
CA GLN A 186 -6.32 1.48 -21.61
C GLN A 186 -5.11 2.21 -20.99
N CYS A 187 -4.92 3.46 -21.37
CA CYS A 187 -3.90 4.34 -20.82
C CYS A 187 -4.46 5.09 -19.60
N TYR A 188 -3.74 5.04 -18.47
CA TYR A 188 -4.19 5.65 -17.22
C TYR A 188 -3.15 6.61 -16.63
N PRO A 189 -3.59 7.71 -15.99
CA PRO A 189 -2.70 8.54 -15.19
C PRO A 189 -2.25 7.78 -13.93
N LEU A 190 -1.09 8.14 -13.37
CA LEU A 190 -0.59 7.53 -12.13
C LEU A 190 -1.57 7.67 -10.94
N GLN A 191 -2.41 8.70 -10.96
CA GLN A 191 -3.43 8.95 -9.94
C GLN A 191 -4.46 7.81 -9.84
N TYR A 192 -4.74 7.13 -10.95
CA TYR A 192 -5.70 6.02 -11.02
C TYR A 192 -5.36 4.87 -10.05
N ILE A 193 -4.09 4.64 -9.74
CA ILE A 193 -3.68 3.61 -8.77
C ILE A 193 -4.22 3.93 -7.38
N GLY A 194 -4.16 5.22 -6.99
CA GLY A 194 -4.71 5.66 -5.72
C GLY A 194 -6.23 5.63 -5.74
N ASP A 195 -6.85 6.05 -6.83
CA ASP A 195 -8.30 6.11 -6.97
C ASP A 195 -8.90 4.69 -6.94
N TYR A 196 -8.29 3.72 -7.65
CA TYR A 196 -8.69 2.31 -7.59
C TYR A 196 -8.63 1.72 -6.18
N LEU A 197 -7.67 2.16 -5.35
CA LEU A 197 -7.54 1.66 -3.99
C LEU A 197 -8.50 2.34 -3.01
N PHE A 198 -8.85 3.61 -3.25
CA PHE A 198 -9.56 4.44 -2.28
C PHE A 198 -11.02 4.72 -2.61
N GLU A 199 -11.44 4.52 -3.85
CA GLU A 199 -12.85 4.50 -4.25
C GLU A 199 -13.39 3.05 -4.27
#